data_AF-A0A1Z9CEZ4-F1
#
_entry.id   AF-A0A1Z9CEZ4-F1
#
_cell.length_a   1.000
_cell.length_b   1.000
_cell.length_c   1.000
_cell.angle_alpha   90.00
_cell.angle_beta   90.00
_cell.angle_gamma   90.00
#
_symmetry.space_group_name_H-M   'P 1'
#
loop_
_entity.id
_entity.type
_entity.pdbx_description
1 polymer ?
#
loop_
_entity_poly.entity_id
_entity_poly.type
_entity_poly.pdbx_seq_one_letter_code
_entity_poly.pdbx_strand_id
1 'polypeptide(L)'
;MRYINKSLMQSCHDYIDAHMPPPPKGLIAMRSFHISPDRGMSVFYFDTNENLNAAFPSMKEFQQNVAAKFDAKADAQKAITSSQSDFGEC
;
A
#
# COMPACT_ATOMS: atom_id res chain seq x y z
N MET A 1 -2.03 2.92 -6.28
CA MET A 1 -3.10 2.37 -7.14
C MET A 1 -3.74 3.47 -7.95
N ARG A 2 -4.01 3.25 -9.23
CA ARG A 2 -4.73 4.17 -10.11
C ARG A 2 -5.93 3.46 -10.73
N TYR A 3 -7.12 3.94 -10.44
CA TYR A 3 -8.38 3.41 -10.98
C TYR A 3 -8.53 3.84 -12.45
N ILE A 4 -8.76 2.88 -13.35
CA ILE A 4 -9.14 3.18 -14.74
C ILE A 4 -10.63 3.51 -14.76
N ASN A 5 -11.44 2.72 -14.05
CA ASN A 5 -12.85 3.01 -13.81
C ASN A 5 -13.08 3.54 -12.39
N LYS A 6 -13.37 4.85 -12.26
CA LYS A 6 -13.56 5.51 -10.97
C LYS A 6 -14.80 5.03 -10.20
N SER A 7 -15.80 4.46 -10.87
CA SER A 7 -17.00 3.97 -10.19
C SER A 7 -16.74 2.74 -9.32
N LEU A 8 -15.63 2.03 -9.56
CA LEU A 8 -15.21 0.86 -8.80
C LEU A 8 -14.37 1.20 -7.57
N MET A 9 -14.06 2.48 -7.32
CA MET A 9 -13.20 2.89 -6.23
C MET A 9 -13.79 2.57 -4.85
N GLN A 10 -15.07 2.87 -4.62
CA GLN A 10 -15.68 2.62 -3.32
C GLN A 10 -15.73 1.13 -3.02
N SER A 11 -16.17 0.31 -3.97
CA SER A 11 -16.20 -1.14 -3.81
C SER A 11 -14.80 -1.76 -3.66
N CYS A 12 -13.78 -1.15 -4.27
CA CYS A 12 -12.39 -1.52 -4.05
C CYS A 12 -11.96 -1.24 -2.59
N HIS A 13 -12.27 -0.07 -2.04
CA HIS A 13 -11.99 0.26 -0.64
C HIS A 13 -12.69 -0.72 0.31
N ASP A 14 -13.99 -0.96 0.11
CA ASP A 14 -14.77 -1.90 0.93
C ASP A 14 -14.18 -3.32 0.87
N TYR A 15 -13.71 -3.75 -0.30
CA TYR A 15 -13.04 -5.04 -0.47
C TYR A 15 -11.71 -5.09 0.26
N ILE A 16 -10.88 -4.06 0.14
CA ILE A 16 -9.61 -3.96 0.87
C ILE A 16 -9.88 -4.06 2.36
N ASP A 17 -10.77 -3.23 2.92
CA ASP A 17 -11.08 -3.22 4.35
C ASP A 17 -11.54 -4.58 4.88
N ALA A 18 -12.28 -5.34 4.08
CA ALA A 18 -12.74 -6.69 4.43
C ALA A 18 -11.70 -7.81 4.25
N HIS A 19 -10.67 -7.61 3.41
CA HIS A 19 -9.72 -8.66 3.02
C HIS A 19 -8.25 -8.31 3.34
N MET A 20 -8.01 -7.21 4.04
CA MET A 20 -6.67 -6.81 4.44
C MET A 20 -6.01 -7.93 5.26
N PRO A 21 -4.82 -8.41 4.84
CA PRO A 21 -4.09 -9.38 5.64
C PRO A 21 -3.66 -8.75 6.97
N PRO A 22 -3.36 -9.56 8.00
CA PRO A 22 -2.79 -9.06 9.23
C PRO A 22 -1.49 -8.30 8.96
N PRO A 23 -1.17 -7.26 9.77
CA PRO A 23 0.06 -6.50 9.59
C PRO A 23 1.30 -7.40 9.55
N PRO A 24 2.19 -7.24 8.55
CA PRO A 24 3.42 -8.01 8.49
C PRO A 24 4.34 -7.66 9.66
N LYS A 25 5.21 -8.62 10.03
CA LYS A 25 6.22 -8.43 11.07
C LYS A 25 7.07 -7.19 10.77
N GLY A 26 7.32 -6.38 11.80
CA GLY A 26 8.19 -5.20 11.70
C GLY A 26 7.53 -3.97 11.07
N LEU A 27 6.24 -4.00 10.74
CA LEU A 27 5.51 -2.81 10.31
C LEU A 27 5.43 -1.80 11.48
N ILE A 28 6.01 -0.62 11.30
CA ILE A 28 5.99 0.48 12.26
C ILE A 28 4.80 1.41 12.00
N ALA A 29 4.57 1.74 10.73
CA ALA A 29 3.53 2.68 10.35
C ALA A 29 3.00 2.38 8.95
N MET A 30 1.73 2.70 8.75
CA MET A 30 1.07 2.72 7.45
C MET A 30 0.40 4.08 7.26
N ARG A 31 0.51 4.63 6.05
CA ARG A 31 -0.19 5.83 5.62
C ARG A 31 -0.82 5.56 4.26
N SER A 32 -2.07 5.95 4.10
CA SER A 32 -2.79 5.83 2.83
C SER A 32 -3.48 7.15 2.53
N PHE A 33 -3.34 7.65 1.31
CA PHE A 33 -3.93 8.90 0.89
C PHE A 33 -4.17 8.94 -0.62
N HIS A 34 -5.05 9.84 -1.05
CA HIS A 34 -5.30 10.11 -2.47
C HIS A 34 -4.35 11.20 -2.97
N ILE A 35 -3.60 10.88 -4.02
CA ILE A 35 -2.78 11.84 -4.79
C ILE A 35 -3.68 12.63 -5.75
N SER A 36 -4.68 11.96 -6.33
CA SER A 36 -5.74 12.56 -7.14
C SER A 36 -7.03 11.74 -6.93
N PRO A 37 -8.21 12.22 -7.38
CA PRO A 37 -9.45 11.47 -7.20
C PRO A 37 -9.39 10.02 -7.71
N ASP A 38 -8.65 9.75 -8.79
CA ASP A 38 -8.47 8.41 -9.37
C ASP A 38 -7.20 7.68 -8.92
N ARG A 39 -6.39 8.26 -8.02
CA ARG A 39 -5.07 7.72 -7.67
C ARG A 39 -4.83 7.77 -6.17
N GLY A 40 -4.72 6.59 -5.56
CA GLY A 40 -4.29 6.39 -4.18
C GLY A 40 -2.83 5.97 -4.08
N MET A 41 -2.19 6.28 -2.95
CA MET A 41 -0.88 5.77 -2.58
C MET A 41 -0.90 5.33 -1.11
N SER A 42 -0.21 4.23 -0.85
CA SER A 42 0.02 3.71 0.50
C SER A 42 1.52 3.59 0.73
N VAL A 43 1.99 4.08 1.87
CA VAL A 43 3.37 4.02 2.33
C VAL A 43 3.43 3.18 3.60
N PHE A 44 4.33 2.22 3.62
CA PHE A 44 4.51 1.28 4.72
C PHE A 44 5.95 1.38 5.22
N TYR A 45 6.12 1.61 6.52
CA TYR A 45 7.41 1.75 7.17
C TYR A 45 7.72 0.48 7.96
N PHE A 46 8.96 -0.01 7.83
CA PHE A 46 9.44 -1.21 8.51
C PHE A 46 10.65 -0.88 9.38
N ASP A 47 10.78 -1.60 10.50
CA ASP A 47 11.89 -1.48 11.46
C ASP A 47 13.24 -1.93 10.89
N THR A 48 13.24 -2.95 10.04
CA THR A 48 14.44 -3.49 9.39
C THR A 48 14.23 -3.74 7.90
N ASN A 49 15.35 -3.74 7.18
CA ASN A 49 15.36 -4.10 5.76
C ASN A 49 15.01 -5.59 5.56
N GLU A 50 15.35 -6.49 6.50
CA GLU A 50 14.91 -7.90 6.40
C GLU A 50 13.38 -8.01 6.43
N ASN A 51 12.71 -7.34 7.38
CA ASN A 51 11.26 -7.38 7.50
C ASN A 51 10.57 -6.76 6.27
N LEU A 52 11.08 -5.63 5.75
CA LEU A 52 10.63 -5.05 4.48
C LEU A 52 10.76 -6.06 3.33
N ASN A 53 11.92 -6.69 3.18
CA ASN A 53 12.18 -7.63 2.08
C ASN A 53 11.32 -8.89 2.17
N ALA A 54 11.05 -9.38 3.38
CA ALA A 54 10.18 -10.51 3.61
C ALA A 54 8.70 -10.19 3.29
N ALA A 55 8.22 -8.99 3.64
CA ALA A 55 6.84 -8.58 3.43
C ALA A 55 6.53 -8.11 1.99
N PHE A 56 7.53 -7.55 1.30
CA PHE A 56 7.32 -6.89 0.00
C PHE A 56 6.65 -7.77 -1.07
N PRO A 57 7.04 -9.06 -1.27
CA PRO A 57 6.41 -9.89 -2.30
C PRO A 57 4.90 -10.07 -2.09
N SER A 58 4.46 -10.41 -0.87
CA SER A 58 3.04 -10.66 -0.58
C SER A 58 2.19 -9.39 -0.62
N MET A 59 2.74 -8.27 -0.13
CA MET A 59 2.06 -6.98 -0.24
C MET A 59 1.90 -6.52 -1.69
N LYS A 60 2.95 -6.69 -2.51
CA LYS A 60 2.90 -6.38 -3.93
C LYS A 60 1.85 -7.23 -4.64
N GLU A 61 1.86 -8.53 -4.38
CA GLU A 61 0.87 -9.47 -4.94
C GLU A 61 -0.56 -9.07 -4.55
N PHE A 62 -0.81 -8.77 -3.27
CA PHE A 62 -2.12 -8.31 -2.81
C PHE A 62 -2.59 -7.06 -3.58
N GLN A 63 -1.74 -6.03 -3.68
CA GLN A 63 -2.11 -4.81 -4.40
C GLN A 63 -2.36 -5.04 -5.89
N GLN A 64 -1.58 -5.93 -6.53
CA GLN A 64 -1.75 -6.27 -7.93
C GLN A 64 -3.04 -7.07 -8.17
N ASN A 65 -3.37 -8.02 -7.29
CA ASN A 65 -4.61 -8.80 -7.35
C ASN A 65 -5.85 -7.91 -7.17
N VAL A 66 -5.81 -6.99 -6.20
CA VAL A 66 -6.88 -5.99 -6.03
C VAL A 66 -6.99 -5.11 -7.26
N ALA A 67 -5.87 -4.62 -7.79
CA ALA A 67 -5.89 -3.75 -8.97
C ALA A 67 -6.51 -4.45 -10.19
N ALA A 68 -6.15 -5.70 -10.44
CA ALA A 68 -6.74 -6.50 -11.52
C ALA A 68 -8.26 -6.70 -11.33
N LYS A 69 -8.70 -6.89 -10.09
CA LYS A 69 -10.13 -7.11 -9.77
C LYS A 69 -11.00 -5.88 -9.99
N PHE A 70 -10.47 -4.68 -9.76
CA PHE A 70 -11.24 -3.43 -9.75
C PHE A 70 -10.89 -2.50 -10.92
N ASP A 71 -10.41 -3.05 -12.04
CA ASP A 71 -10.02 -2.29 -13.23
C ASP A 71 -9.11 -1.10 -12.89
N ALA A 72 -8.01 -1.41 -12.23
CA ALA A 72 -7.02 -0.46 -11.76
C ALA A 72 -5.60 -0.93 -12.11
N LYS A 73 -4.64 -0.03 -11.91
CA LYS A 73 -3.20 -0.32 -12.03
C LYS A 73 -2.53 -0.07 -10.68
N ALA A 74 -1.71 -1.02 -10.23
CA ALA A 74 -0.89 -0.87 -9.04
C ALA A 74 0.58 -1.13 -9.38
N ASP A 75 1.45 -0.30 -8.82
CA ASP A 75 2.89 -0.52 -8.78
C ASP A 75 3.34 -0.43 -7.33
N ALA A 76 4.39 -1.17 -6.99
CA ALA A 76 4.95 -1.21 -5.65
C ALA A 76 6.47 -1.11 -5.75
N GLN A 77 7.03 -0.20 -4.95
CA GLN A 77 8.46 0.07 -4.88
C GLN A 77 8.90 0.05 -3.42
N LYS A 78 10.18 -0.23 -3.19
CA LYS A 78 10.80 -0.21 -1.86
C LYS A 78 12.02 0.68 -1.87
N ALA A 79 12.26 1.35 -0.76
CA ALA A 79 13.40 2.24 -0.57
C ALA A 79 13.85 2.19 0.89
N ILE A 80 15.11 2.55 1.13
CA ILE A 80 15.67 2.72 2.49
C ILE A 80 15.50 4.20 2.86
N THR A 81 14.94 4.47 4.03
CA THR A 81 14.81 5.83 4.56
C THR A 81 16.15 6.33 5.08
N SER A 82 16.38 7.64 5.04
CA SER A 82 17.55 8.23 5.69
C SER A 82 17.34 8.26 7.20
N SER A 83 18.43 8.31 7.98
CA SER A 83 18.35 8.48 9.44
C SER A 83 17.73 9.82 9.88
N GLN A 84 17.56 10.77 8.95
CA GLN A 84 16.92 12.07 9.17
C GLN A 84 15.44 12.09 8.75
N SER A 85 14.94 11.00 8.18
CA SER A 85 13.54 10.89 7.76
C SER A 85 12.72 10.52 8.99
N ASP A 86 12.19 11.55 9.65
CA ASP A 86 11.18 11.37 10.69
C ASP A 86 9.93 10.72 10.08
N PHE A 87 9.21 9.91 10.87
CA PHE A 87 7.99 9.22 10.42
C PHE A 87 6.81 10.20 10.22
N GLY A 88 7.08 11.51 10.26
CA GLY A 88 6.12 12.58 10.06
C GLY A 88 5.13 12.69 11.21
N GLU A 89 5.61 12.66 12.46
CA GLU A 89 4.79 13.04 13.61
C GLU A 89 4.64 14.57 13.65
N CYS A 90 3.39 15.04 13.67
CA CYS A 90 2.99 16.32 14.23
C CYS A 90 1.95 16.02 15.31
#